data_AF-A0A2N3CQH5-F1
#
_entry.id   AF-A0A2N3CQH5-F1
#
_cell.length_a   1.000
_cell.length_b   1.000
_cell.length_c   1.000
_cell.angle_alpha   90.00
_cell.angle_beta   90.00
_cell.angle_gamma   90.00
#
_symmetry.space_group_name_H-M   'P 1'
#
loop_
_entity.id
_entity.type
_entity.pdbx_description
1 polymer ?
#
loop_
_entity_poly.entity_id
_entity_poly.type
_entity_poly.pdbx_seq_one_letter_code
_entity_poly.pdbx_strand_id
1 'polypeptide(L)'
;LYHTIALTDRITIRDDLPELDLLNGSATGSRGGSPRHQVELRAGVTRDGIGMRINADWQSATTVRGGATSSDELRFDDFATVNLRLFATLGPQFKFVRDNRWLAGTRVTLAVNNLFDNRLRVTDATGATPLSYQPALLDPVGRTVRISVRKLLF
;
A
#
# COMPACT_ATOMS: atom_id res chain seq x y z
N LEU A 1 2.58 15.40 -1.37
CA LEU A 1 3.22 14.53 -0.37
C LEU A 1 2.54 14.80 0.95
N TYR A 2 2.11 13.77 1.65
CA TYR A 2 1.51 13.87 2.97
C TYR A 2 2.34 13.08 3.97
N HIS A 3 2.51 13.63 5.16
CA HIS A 3 3.14 12.96 6.30
C HIS A 3 2.17 13.06 7.47
N THR A 4 1.73 11.91 7.96
CA THR A 4 0.86 11.78 9.12
C THR A 4 1.69 11.31 10.30
N ILE A 5 1.49 11.96 11.45
CA ILE A 5 2.15 11.60 12.71
C ILE A 5 1.06 11.36 13.76
N ALA A 6 0.99 10.14 14.28
CA ALA A 6 0.12 9.80 15.39
C ALA A 6 0.83 10.14 16.72
N LEU A 7 0.23 11.02 17.52
CA LEU A 7 0.75 11.43 18.82
C LEU A 7 0.17 10.60 19.97
N THR A 8 -1.11 10.24 19.84
CA THR A 8 -1.81 9.34 20.75
C THR A 8 -2.81 8.52 19.93
N ASP A 9 -2.93 7.23 20.26
CA ASP A 9 -3.96 6.37 19.71
C ASP A 9 -4.32 5.33 20.77
N ARG A 10 -5.43 5.58 21.47
CA ARG A 10 -5.84 4.79 22.64
C ARG A 10 -7.29 4.41 22.53
N ILE A 11 -7.59 3.18 22.96
CA ILE A 11 -8.94 2.66 23.02
C ILE A 11 -9.26 2.30 24.47
N THR A 12 -10.30 2.92 25.00
CA THR A 12 -10.89 2.55 26.30
C THR A 12 -12.02 1.57 26.04
N ILE A 13 -11.93 0.36 26.59
CA ILE A 13 -12.97 -0.67 26.45
C ILE A 13 -14.11 -0.41 27.44
N ARG A 14 -13.74 -0.10 28.70
CA ARG A 14 -14.63 0.33 29.79
C ARG A 14 -13.79 1.04 30.86
N ASP A 15 -14.43 1.84 31.71
CA ASP A 15 -13.76 2.73 32.68
C ASP A 15 -12.80 2.02 33.65
N ASP A 16 -13.05 0.75 33.98
CA ASP A 16 -12.23 -0.03 34.94
C ASP A 16 -11.20 -0.99 34.29
N LEU A 17 -10.95 -0.88 32.98
CA LEU A 17 -9.90 -1.67 32.31
C LEU A 17 -8.74 -0.78 31.88
N PRO A 18 -7.50 -1.34 31.81
CA PRO A 18 -6.38 -0.64 31.18
C PRO A 18 -6.72 -0.22 29.75
N GLU A 19 -6.37 1.01 29.40
CA GLU A 19 -6.48 1.51 28.03
C GLU A 19 -5.55 0.71 27.11
N LEU A 20 -6.02 0.41 25.90
CA LEU A 20 -5.17 -0.15 24.85
C LEU A 20 -4.44 0.98 24.15
N ASP A 21 -3.13 1.07 24.32
CA ASP A 21 -2.28 2.02 23.60
C ASP A 21 -1.73 1.40 22.31
N LEU A 22 -2.33 1.78 21.19
CA LEU A 22 -2.03 1.22 19.87
C LEU A 22 -0.68 1.70 19.33
N LEU A 23 -0.13 2.81 19.84
CA LEU A 23 1.21 3.27 19.48
C LEU A 23 2.31 2.56 20.27
N ASN A 24 1.97 1.95 21.41
CA ASN A 24 2.93 1.46 22.39
C ASN A 24 2.70 0.00 22.81
N GLY A 25 2.30 -0.88 21.89
CA GLY A 25 2.29 -2.32 22.12
C GLY A 25 0.91 -2.99 22.07
N SER A 26 -0.18 -2.24 21.99
CA SER A 26 -1.51 -2.82 21.79
C SER A 26 -1.86 -2.92 20.30
N ALA A 27 -2.76 -3.84 19.96
CA ALA A 27 -3.30 -3.98 18.61
C ALA A 27 -4.76 -4.41 18.65
N THR A 28 -5.52 -3.99 17.65
CA THR A 28 -6.92 -4.38 17.45
C THR A 28 -7.12 -5.31 16.26
N GLY A 29 -6.07 -5.63 15.51
CA GLY A 29 -6.13 -6.49 14.35
C GLY A 29 -4.82 -7.21 14.05
N SER A 30 -4.86 -8.07 13.05
CA SER A 30 -3.76 -8.96 12.63
C SER A 30 -2.64 -8.25 11.83
N ARG A 31 -2.68 -6.93 11.71
CA ARG A 31 -1.65 -6.13 11.02
C ARG A 31 -0.79 -5.28 11.95
N GLY A 32 -0.92 -5.50 13.26
CA GLY A 32 -0.12 -4.82 14.27
C GLY A 32 -0.87 -3.68 14.95
N GLY A 33 -0.11 -2.86 15.68
CA GLY A 33 -0.58 -1.61 16.27
C GLY A 33 -0.65 -0.47 15.25
N SER A 34 -0.86 0.74 15.74
CA SER A 34 -0.94 1.94 14.91
C SER A 34 0.47 2.46 14.57
N PRO A 35 0.82 2.63 13.28
CA PRO A 35 2.11 3.20 12.89
C PRO A 35 2.18 4.67 13.27
N ARG A 36 3.27 5.05 13.97
CA ARG A 36 3.49 6.44 14.40
C ARG A 36 3.69 7.39 13.23
N HIS A 37 4.37 6.94 12.17
CA HIS A 37 4.64 7.75 10.99
C HIS A 37 4.12 7.07 9.74
N GLN A 38 3.39 7.82 8.92
CA GLN A 38 2.92 7.36 7.62
C GLN A 38 3.22 8.43 6.58
N VAL A 39 3.79 8.03 5.46
CA VAL A 39 4.15 8.92 4.36
C VAL A 39 3.45 8.47 3.10
N GLU A 40 2.70 9.38 2.49
CA GLU A 40 1.98 9.14 1.25
C GLU A 40 2.47 10.09 0.15
N LEU A 41 3.07 9.52 -0.88
CA LEU A 41 3.42 10.22 -2.09
C LEU A 41 2.41 9.88 -3.19
N ARG A 42 1.93 10.91 -3.87
CA ARG A 42 1.15 10.81 -5.11
C ARG A 42 1.78 11.78 -6.09
N ALA A 43 2.25 11.27 -7.22
CA ALA A 43 2.89 12.06 -8.27
C ALA A 43 2.39 11.62 -9.64
N GLY A 44 2.38 12.55 -10.60
CA GLY A 44 2.02 12.20 -11.96
C GLY A 44 2.34 13.31 -12.94
N VAL A 45 2.61 12.89 -14.17
CA VAL A 45 2.85 13.78 -15.31
C VAL A 45 1.97 13.32 -16.46
N THR A 46 1.46 14.27 -17.24
CA THR A 46 0.63 13.96 -18.40
C THR A 46 0.90 14.99 -19.48
N ARG A 47 1.04 14.50 -20.70
CA ARG A 47 1.27 15.32 -21.89
C ARG A 47 0.67 14.63 -23.10
N ASP A 48 -0.11 15.37 -23.89
CA ASP A 48 -0.64 14.94 -25.18
C ASP A 48 -1.37 13.57 -25.13
N GLY A 49 -2.08 13.30 -24.03
CA GLY A 49 -2.84 12.06 -23.81
C GLY A 49 -2.02 10.89 -23.26
N ILE A 50 -0.71 11.00 -23.14
CA ILE A 50 0.17 10.04 -22.46
C ILE A 50 0.43 10.54 -21.04
N GLY A 51 0.43 9.63 -20.08
CA GLY A 51 0.77 9.99 -18.71
C GLY A 51 1.29 8.84 -17.88
N MET A 52 1.94 9.23 -16.79
CA MET A 52 2.43 8.35 -15.75
C MET A 52 1.91 8.84 -14.41
N ARG A 53 1.56 7.90 -13.54
CA ARG A 53 1.20 8.15 -12.15
C ARG A 53 1.94 7.18 -11.24
N ILE A 54 2.49 7.70 -10.17
CA ILE A 54 3.17 6.94 -9.12
C ILE A 54 2.46 7.23 -7.80
N ASN A 55 2.13 6.18 -7.07
CA ASN A 55 1.66 6.26 -5.69
C ASN A 55 2.63 5.46 -4.83
N ALA A 56 3.19 6.07 -3.79
CA ALA A 56 4.00 5.37 -2.80
C ALA A 56 3.41 5.59 -1.41
N ASP A 57 3.35 4.53 -0.64
CA ASP A 57 2.82 4.49 0.72
C ASP A 57 3.87 3.83 1.61
N TRP A 58 4.34 4.53 2.64
CA TRP A 58 5.27 4.00 3.64
C TRP A 58 4.68 4.18 5.03
N GLN A 59 4.94 3.22 5.91
CA GLN A 59 4.61 3.30 7.31
C GLN A 59 5.77 2.82 8.18
N SER A 60 5.93 3.45 9.35
CA SER A 60 6.91 3.04 10.35
C SER A 60 6.57 1.69 10.96
N ALA A 61 7.61 1.02 11.48
CA ALA A 61 7.46 -0.21 12.24
C ALA A 61 6.52 -0.03 13.45
N THR A 62 5.86 -1.12 13.84
CA THR A 62 5.06 -1.20 15.05
C THR A 62 5.44 -2.43 15.86
N THR A 63 5.15 -2.38 17.15
CA THR A 63 5.36 -3.50 18.06
C THR A 63 4.04 -3.83 18.71
N VAL A 64 3.74 -5.12 18.84
CA VAL A 64 2.60 -5.64 19.58
C VAL A 64 3.13 -6.56 20.66
N ARG A 65 2.69 -6.36 21.90
CA ARG A 65 3.04 -7.22 23.03
C ARG A 65 1.84 -8.07 23.36
N GLY A 66 1.90 -9.35 23.00
CA GLY A 66 0.94 -10.35 23.49
C GLY A 66 1.26 -10.71 24.94
N GLY A 67 0.24 -11.15 25.70
CA GLY A 67 0.46 -11.79 27.01
C GLY A 67 1.10 -10.91 28.09
N ALA A 68 1.52 -11.55 29.19
CA ALA A 68 2.15 -10.89 30.34
C ALA A 68 3.69 -10.86 30.25
N THR A 69 4.29 -11.52 29.26
CA THR A 69 5.73 -11.70 29.09
C THR A 69 6.23 -11.13 27.76
N SER A 70 7.48 -10.68 27.72
CA SER A 70 8.12 -10.17 26.49
C SER A 70 8.40 -11.25 25.44
N SER A 71 8.17 -12.53 25.75
CA SER A 71 8.30 -13.66 24.82
C SER A 71 7.26 -13.64 23.70
N ASP A 72 6.14 -12.98 23.91
CA ASP A 72 4.98 -12.96 23.01
C ASP A 72 4.93 -11.63 22.23
N GLU A 73 6.06 -10.91 22.16
CA GLU A 73 6.19 -9.69 21.39
C GLU A 73 6.31 -10.02 19.89
N LEU A 74 5.53 -9.29 19.08
CA LEU A 74 5.55 -9.31 17.64
C LEU A 74 5.97 -7.93 17.13
N ARG A 75 7.04 -7.90 16.35
CA ARG A 75 7.53 -6.72 15.65
C ARG A 75 7.09 -6.76 14.20
N PHE A 76 6.34 -5.74 13.80
CA PHE A 76 5.92 -5.48 12.43
C PHE A 76 6.88 -4.46 11.84
N ASP A 77 7.69 -4.86 10.86
CA ASP A 77 8.71 -3.99 10.27
C ASP A 77 8.09 -2.78 9.54
N ASP A 78 8.89 -1.74 9.36
CA ASP A 78 8.52 -0.66 8.46
C ASP A 78 8.49 -1.19 7.02
N PHE A 79 7.54 -0.72 6.23
CA PHE A 79 7.48 -1.14 4.83
C PHE A 79 6.87 -0.06 3.94
N ALA A 80 7.34 -0.05 2.69
CA ALA A 80 6.79 0.78 1.63
C ALA A 80 6.18 -0.08 0.53
N THR A 81 5.10 0.41 -0.07
CA THR A 81 4.55 -0.10 -1.32
C THR A 81 4.57 1.01 -2.38
N VAL A 82 4.89 0.64 -3.61
CA VAL A 82 4.95 1.58 -4.74
C VAL A 82 4.11 1.03 -5.88
N ASN A 83 3.19 1.85 -6.37
CA ASN A 83 2.29 1.53 -7.46
C ASN A 83 2.57 2.45 -8.64
N LEU A 84 2.69 1.87 -9.83
CA LEU A 84 2.96 2.57 -11.08
C LEU A 84 1.78 2.41 -12.03
N ARG A 85 1.37 3.50 -12.67
CA ARG A 85 0.36 3.48 -13.73
C ARG A 85 0.83 4.30 -14.92
N LEU A 86 0.96 3.64 -16.06
CA LEU A 86 1.19 4.26 -17.37
C LEU A 86 -0.10 4.24 -18.16
N PHE A 87 -0.40 5.29 -18.90
CA PHE A 87 -1.57 5.33 -19.75
C PHE A 87 -1.32 6.14 -21.02
N ALA A 88 -2.04 5.78 -22.07
CA ALA A 88 -2.12 6.53 -23.32
C ALA A 88 -3.58 6.61 -23.76
N THR A 89 -4.07 7.83 -23.99
CA THR A 89 -5.39 8.11 -24.56
C THR A 89 -5.19 8.50 -26.01
N LEU A 90 -5.57 7.59 -26.91
CA LEU A 90 -5.38 7.70 -28.34
C LEU A 90 -6.35 8.75 -28.91
N GLY A 91 -5.80 9.86 -29.36
CA GLY A 91 -6.51 10.92 -30.06
C GLY A 91 -5.80 11.39 -31.32
N PRO A 92 -6.37 12.38 -32.04
CA PRO A 92 -5.87 12.86 -33.33
C PRO A 92 -4.46 13.45 -33.29
N GLN A 93 -3.93 13.77 -32.10
CA GLN A 93 -2.55 14.21 -31.93
C GLN A 93 -1.53 13.15 -32.38
N PHE A 94 -1.90 11.87 -32.33
CA PHE A 94 -1.05 10.79 -32.82
C PHE A 94 -1.27 10.54 -34.32
N LYS A 95 -0.20 10.60 -35.12
CA LYS A 95 -0.25 10.36 -36.56
C LYS A 95 -0.98 9.05 -36.91
N PHE A 96 -0.63 7.95 -36.24
CA PHE A 96 -1.24 6.64 -36.50
C PHE A 96 -2.74 6.57 -36.19
N VAL A 97 -3.26 7.41 -35.28
CA VAL A 97 -4.71 7.51 -35.00
C VAL A 97 -5.41 8.29 -36.12
N ARG A 98 -4.74 9.27 -36.73
CA ARG A 98 -5.29 9.96 -37.91
C ARG A 98 -5.40 9.02 -39.10
N ASP A 99 -4.40 8.17 -39.29
CA ASP A 99 -4.36 7.16 -40.34
C ASP A 99 -5.35 6.01 -40.05
N ASN A 100 -5.64 5.75 -38.77
CA ASN A 100 -6.56 4.71 -38.31
C ASN A 100 -7.61 5.30 -37.38
N ARG A 101 -8.59 6.01 -37.94
CA ARG A 101 -9.61 6.75 -37.15
C ARG A 101 -10.40 5.88 -36.18
N TRP A 102 -10.50 4.58 -36.44
CA TRP A 102 -11.11 3.62 -35.53
C TRP A 102 -10.39 3.50 -34.17
N LEU A 103 -9.18 4.03 -34.01
CA LEU A 103 -8.46 4.08 -32.73
C LEU A 103 -8.82 5.29 -31.86
N ALA A 104 -9.46 6.32 -32.42
CA ALA A 104 -9.78 7.54 -31.69
C ALA A 104 -10.71 7.27 -30.50
N GLY A 105 -10.40 7.77 -29.30
CA GLY A 105 -11.18 7.50 -28.09
C GLY A 105 -10.83 6.19 -27.39
N THR A 106 -9.79 5.47 -27.85
CA THR A 106 -9.22 4.32 -27.13
C THR A 106 -8.24 4.80 -26.06
N ARG A 107 -8.29 4.21 -24.86
CA ARG A 107 -7.30 4.40 -23.81
C ARG A 107 -6.69 3.07 -23.43
N VAL A 108 -5.37 3.00 -23.48
CA VAL A 108 -4.59 1.85 -23.00
C VAL A 108 -3.94 2.22 -21.68
N THR A 109 -3.97 1.33 -20.70
CA THR A 109 -3.37 1.53 -19.38
C THR A 109 -2.60 0.29 -18.97
N LEU A 110 -1.36 0.47 -18.53
CA LEU A 110 -0.56 -0.52 -17.82
C LEU A 110 -0.48 -0.09 -16.35
N ALA A 111 -0.86 -0.97 -15.44
CA ALA A 111 -0.77 -0.74 -14.01
C ALA A 111 0.05 -1.86 -13.36
N VAL A 112 1.06 -1.49 -12.59
CA VAL A 112 1.85 -2.39 -11.76
C VAL A 112 1.60 -1.99 -10.31
N ASN A 113 0.90 -2.85 -9.57
CA ASN A 113 0.71 -2.69 -8.13
C ASN A 113 1.81 -3.44 -7.40
N ASN A 114 2.32 -2.85 -6.32
CA ASN A 114 3.47 -3.35 -5.57
C ASN A 114 4.68 -3.65 -6.48
N LEU A 115 5.19 -2.60 -7.11
CA LEU A 115 6.28 -2.62 -8.10
C LEU A 115 7.52 -3.38 -7.62
N PHE A 116 7.79 -3.39 -6.31
CA PHE A 116 8.93 -4.06 -5.71
C PHE A 116 8.60 -5.42 -5.08
N ASP A 117 7.35 -5.87 -5.13
CA ASP A 117 6.87 -7.09 -4.44
C ASP A 117 7.22 -7.11 -2.94
N ASN A 118 7.19 -5.93 -2.31
CA ASN A 118 7.49 -5.80 -0.90
C ASN A 118 6.27 -6.24 -0.06
N ARG A 119 6.50 -6.97 1.03
CA ARG A 119 5.44 -7.47 1.90
C ARG A 119 5.81 -7.20 3.35
N LEU A 120 4.80 -6.98 4.18
CA LEU A 120 4.98 -6.76 5.60
C LEU A 120 5.68 -7.98 6.23
N ARG A 121 6.84 -7.74 6.83
CA ARG A 121 7.56 -8.74 7.61
C ARG A 121 7.18 -8.60 9.07
N VAL A 122 6.87 -9.73 9.70
CA VAL A 122 6.59 -9.82 11.12
C VAL A 122 7.58 -10.78 11.74
N THR A 123 8.14 -10.40 12.88
CA THR A 123 9.10 -11.21 13.63
C THR A 123 8.67 -11.29 15.09
N ASP A 124 8.90 -12.43 15.72
CA ASP A 124 8.73 -12.58 17.17
C ASP A 124 9.99 -12.12 17.93
N ALA A 125 9.96 -12.26 19.26
CA ALA A 125 11.09 -11.93 20.14
C ALA A 125 12.39 -12.71 19.83
N THR A 126 12.31 -13.84 19.11
CA THR A 126 13.48 -14.63 18.66
C THR A 126 14.01 -14.19 17.30
N GLY A 127 13.30 -13.28 16.62
CA GLY A 127 13.60 -12.84 15.26
C GLY A 127 13.05 -13.76 14.17
N ALA A 128 12.34 -14.84 14.54
CA ALA A 128 11.70 -15.73 13.58
C ALA A 128 10.35 -15.15 13.13
N THR A 129 9.92 -15.44 11.90
CA THR A 129 8.57 -15.09 11.45
C THR A 129 7.59 -16.19 11.88
N PRO A 130 6.59 -15.90 12.73
CA PRO A 130 5.62 -16.91 13.15
C PRO A 130 4.81 -17.44 11.96
N LEU A 131 4.37 -18.70 12.05
CA LEU A 131 3.67 -19.38 10.96
C LEU A 131 2.42 -18.65 10.46
N SER A 132 1.67 -18.01 11.36
CA SER A 132 0.46 -17.23 11.03
C SER A 132 0.75 -15.89 10.35
N TYR A 133 1.98 -15.39 10.45
CA TYR A 133 2.40 -14.09 9.91
C TYR A 133 3.38 -14.23 8.75
N GLN A 134 3.41 -15.40 8.09
CA GLN A 134 4.16 -15.55 6.85
C GLN A 134 3.71 -14.47 5.84
N PRO A 135 4.64 -13.78 5.15
CA PRO A 135 4.28 -12.66 4.29
C PRO A 135 3.23 -13.00 3.21
N ALA A 136 3.25 -14.24 2.70
CA ALA A 136 2.28 -14.72 1.72
C ALA A 136 0.87 -14.98 2.29
N LEU A 137 0.73 -15.16 3.61
CA LEU A 137 -0.58 -15.25 4.26
C LEU A 137 -1.18 -13.85 4.48
N LEU A 138 -0.33 -12.84 4.74
CA LEU A 138 -0.75 -11.45 4.95
C LEU A 138 -1.09 -10.73 3.64
N ASP A 139 -0.31 -11.02 2.59
CA ASP A 139 -0.54 -10.56 1.22
C ASP A 139 -0.29 -11.72 0.23
N PRO A 140 -1.35 -12.49 -0.12
CA PRO A 140 -1.22 -13.63 -1.01
C PRO A 140 -1.01 -13.24 -2.47
N VAL A 141 -1.39 -12.01 -2.85
CA VAL A 141 -1.31 -11.54 -4.23
C VAL A 141 0.08 -10.98 -4.52
N GLY A 142 0.62 -10.15 -3.63
CA GLY A 142 1.87 -9.44 -3.86
C GLY A 142 1.81 -8.54 -5.10
N ARG A 143 2.82 -8.62 -5.96
CA ARG A 143 2.86 -7.84 -7.21
C ARG A 143 1.79 -8.25 -8.21
N THR A 144 1.06 -7.26 -8.72
CA THR A 144 0.09 -7.46 -9.80
C THR A 144 0.42 -6.59 -11.00
N VAL A 145 0.37 -7.17 -12.20
CA VAL A 145 0.46 -6.43 -13.48
C VAL A 145 -0.88 -6.52 -14.20
N ARG A 146 -1.42 -5.36 -14.61
CA ARG A 146 -2.71 -5.26 -15.30
C ARG A 146 -2.58 -4.41 -16.55
N ILE A 147 -3.05 -4.93 -17.66
CA ILE A 147 -3.27 -4.19 -18.90
C ILE A 147 -4.78 -3.97 -19.04
N SER A 148 -5.17 -2.76 -19.41
CA SER A 148 -6.59 -2.41 -19.62
C SER A 148 -6.72 -1.57 -20.87
N VAL A 149 -7.71 -1.91 -21.69
CA VAL A 149 -8.10 -1.15 -22.88
C VAL A 149 -9.53 -0.69 -22.69
N ARG A 150 -9.78 0.61 -22.88
CA ARG A 150 -11.10 1.22 -22.83
C ARG A 150 -11.37 1.91 -24.15
N LYS A 151 -12.51 1.65 -24.78
CA LYS A 151 -12.95 2.32 -26.01
C LYS A 151 -14.19 3.15 -25.72
N LEU A 152 -14.17 4.42 -26.10
CA LEU A 152 -15.39 5.23 -26.19
C LEU A 152 -15.96 5.10 -27.61
N LEU A 153 -17.24 4.81 -27.71
CA LEU A 153 -18.00 4.73 -28.95
C LEU A 153 -18.88 5.98 -29.04
N PHE A 154 -18.77 6.69 -30.15
CA PHE A 154 -19.51 7.90 -30.49
C PHE A 154 -19.78 7.93 -31.98
#